data_AF-A0A316P026-F1
#
_entry.id   AF-A0A316P026-F1
#
_cell.length_a   1.000
_cell.length_b   1.000
_cell.length_c   1.000
_cell.angle_alpha   90.00
_cell.angle_beta   90.00
_cell.angle_gamma   90.00
#
_symmetry.space_group_name_H-M   'P 1'
#
loop_
_entity.id
_entity.type
_entity.pdbx_description
1 polymer ?
#
loop_
_entity_poly.entity_id
_entity_poly.type
_entity_poly.pdbx_seq_one_letter_code
_entity_poly.pdbx_strand_id
1 'polypeptide(L)'
;MSFRGGGASDKLTLKGKRQGFTLKKLVERKNILTKKCQVAFTLAEVLITLGIIGIVASMTLPALIHKNQNKALEAALKKNYSAISQALDMYQAQTGERIKAGEIEGRMLKTVLMKYLKSVRDCGPSFIENVCIEDYESSPKRYKTFNNTQYFRQNLLDDGVFVLPDGSTVILENSNVNVNSGSIYISALM
;
A
#
# COMPACT_ATOMS: atom_id res chain seq x y z
N MET A 1 -104.04 18.59 -10.68
CA MET A 1 -104.52 17.45 -9.88
C MET A 1 -103.43 17.14 -8.87
N SER A 2 -103.58 17.51 -7.59
CA SER A 2 -104.41 16.87 -6.56
C SER A 2 -103.60 15.90 -5.68
N PHE A 3 -103.06 16.49 -4.60
CA PHE A 3 -102.96 16.00 -3.21
C PHE A 3 -101.92 14.96 -2.73
N ARG A 4 -101.56 15.24 -1.45
CA ARG A 4 -101.01 14.41 -0.33
C ARG A 4 -99.49 14.30 -0.28
N GLY A 5 -98.80 14.63 0.82
CA GLY A 5 -99.11 15.06 2.19
C GLY A 5 -97.74 15.36 2.86
N GLY A 6 -97.55 16.18 3.89
CA GLY A 6 -98.39 16.38 5.07
C GLY A 6 -97.83 15.57 6.25
N GLY A 7 -97.01 16.20 7.11
CA GLY A 7 -96.63 15.72 8.45
C GLY A 7 -95.23 15.08 8.54
N ALA A 8 -94.41 15.28 9.57
CA ALA A 8 -94.49 16.08 10.79
C ALA A 8 -93.05 16.27 11.31
N SER A 9 -92.78 17.37 12.01
CA SER A 9 -91.52 17.56 12.75
C SER A 9 -91.45 16.57 13.90
N ASP A 10 -90.51 15.62 13.87
CA ASP A 10 -90.28 14.75 15.02
C ASP A 10 -89.13 15.23 15.89
N LYS A 11 -89.50 15.32 17.16
CA LYS A 11 -88.88 16.03 18.26
C LYS A 11 -87.59 15.34 18.66
N LEU A 12 -86.53 16.13 18.85
CA LEU A 12 -85.28 15.70 19.46
C LEU A 12 -85.58 15.11 20.85
N THR A 13 -85.53 13.78 20.96
CA THR A 13 -85.72 13.08 22.23
C THR A 13 -84.38 12.46 22.61
N LEU A 14 -83.50 13.24 23.24
CA LEU A 14 -82.26 12.75 23.83
C LEU A 14 -82.60 11.90 25.06
N LYS A 15 -82.90 10.61 24.84
CA LYS A 15 -82.88 9.61 25.91
C LYS A 15 -81.42 9.30 26.24
N GLY A 16 -80.87 10.05 27.19
CA GLY A 16 -79.58 9.76 27.81
C GLY A 16 -79.62 8.40 28.50
N LYS A 17 -79.14 7.35 27.82
CA LYS A 17 -78.90 6.04 28.41
C LYS A 17 -77.52 6.09 29.05
N ARG A 18 -77.46 6.33 30.38
CA ARG A 18 -76.26 6.08 31.18
C ARG A 18 -75.98 4.59 31.14
N GLN A 19 -75.23 4.13 30.14
CA GLN A 19 -74.62 2.81 30.17
C GLN A 19 -73.33 2.96 30.97
N GLY A 20 -73.39 2.51 32.22
CA GLY A 20 -72.24 2.46 33.10
C GLY A 20 -71.08 1.75 32.40
N PHE A 21 -70.00 2.49 32.20
CA PHE A 21 -68.76 1.97 31.66
C PHE A 21 -68.08 1.17 32.78
N THR A 22 -68.39 -0.12 32.91
CA THR A 22 -67.60 -0.99 33.78
C THR A 22 -66.19 -1.10 33.21
N LEU A 23 -65.18 -0.72 34.00
CA LEU A 23 -63.74 -0.71 33.68
C LEU A 23 -63.18 -2.05 33.16
N LYS A 24 -63.96 -3.13 33.18
CA LYS A 24 -63.60 -4.43 32.59
C LYS A 24 -63.54 -4.42 31.05
N LYS A 25 -64.07 -3.40 30.37
CA LYS A 25 -64.08 -3.32 28.89
C LYS A 25 -62.88 -2.58 28.27
N LEU A 26 -61.89 -2.16 29.07
CA LEU A 26 -60.66 -1.48 28.59
C LEU A 26 -59.43 -2.40 28.52
N VAL A 27 -59.58 -3.71 28.74
CA VAL A 27 -58.46 -4.67 28.71
C VAL A 27 -58.41 -5.49 27.41
N GLU A 28 -59.34 -5.28 26.47
CA GLU A 28 -59.22 -5.89 25.13
C GLU A 28 -58.66 -4.91 24.10
N ARG A 29 -57.40 -5.19 23.74
CA ARG A 29 -56.74 -4.90 22.47
C ARG A 29 -56.37 -3.44 22.20
N LYS A 30 -55.28 -3.01 22.83
CA LYS A 30 -54.25 -2.22 22.13
C LYS A 30 -52.86 -2.77 22.45
N ASN A 31 -52.55 -3.95 21.91
CA ASN A 31 -51.18 -4.23 21.49
C ASN A 31 -50.88 -3.26 20.33
N ILE A 32 -50.56 -2.01 20.68
CA ILE A 32 -49.82 -1.12 19.80
C ILE A 32 -48.45 -1.77 19.70
N LEU A 33 -48.31 -2.66 18.72
CA LEU A 33 -47.03 -3.16 18.28
C LEU A 33 -46.22 -1.94 17.87
N THR A 34 -45.41 -1.41 18.78
CA THR A 34 -44.32 -0.51 18.47
C THR A 34 -43.41 -1.30 17.53
N LYS A 35 -43.67 -1.22 16.21
CA LYS A 35 -42.72 -1.65 15.20
C LYS A 35 -41.48 -0.80 15.42
N LYS A 36 -40.53 -1.34 16.18
CA LYS A 36 -39.17 -0.84 16.20
C LYS A 36 -38.69 -1.06 14.77
N CYS A 37 -38.67 0.01 13.97
CA CYS A 37 -38.12 -0.01 12.63
C CYS A 37 -36.63 -0.29 12.80
N GLN A 38 -36.26 -1.57 12.72
CA GLN A 38 -34.85 -1.91 12.56
C GLN A 38 -34.50 -1.43 11.16
N VAL A 39 -33.67 -0.39 11.08
CA VAL A 39 -33.02 0.03 9.85
C VAL A 39 -32.04 -1.09 9.49
N ALA A 40 -32.55 -2.12 8.84
CA ALA A 40 -31.77 -3.21 8.30
C ALA A 40 -31.55 -2.91 6.82
N PHE A 41 -30.30 -2.85 6.40
CA PHE A 41 -29.95 -2.72 4.99
C PHE A 41 -30.53 -3.90 4.23
N THR A 42 -31.24 -3.61 3.14
CA THR A 42 -31.68 -4.68 2.25
C THR A 42 -30.47 -5.24 1.50
N LEU A 43 -30.51 -6.54 1.16
CA LEU A 43 -29.46 -7.18 0.36
C LEU A 43 -29.21 -6.40 -0.94
N ALA A 44 -30.28 -5.93 -1.58
CA ALA A 44 -30.23 -5.12 -2.79
C ALA A 44 -29.48 -3.79 -2.59
N GLU A 45 -29.71 -3.10 -1.48
CA GLU A 45 -29.04 -1.84 -1.15
C GLU A 45 -27.53 -2.01 -0.97
N VAL A 46 -27.10 -3.09 -0.32
CA VAL A 46 -25.67 -3.41 -0.16
C VAL A 46 -25.03 -3.81 -1.50
N LEU A 47 -25.74 -4.57 -2.35
CA LEU A 47 -25.21 -4.97 -3.66
C LEU A 47 -25.02 -3.80 -4.62
N ILE A 48 -25.99 -2.88 -4.67
CA ILE A 48 -25.91 -1.70 -5.54
C ILE A 48 -24.76 -0.79 -5.07
N THR A 49 -24.59 -0.60 -3.75
CA THR A 49 -23.50 0.21 -3.20
C THR A 49 -22.13 -0.41 -3.43
N LEU A 50 -21.96 -1.73 -3.23
CA LEU A 50 -20.72 -2.42 -3.56
C LEU A 50 -20.40 -2.39 -5.06
N GLY A 51 -21.42 -2.48 -5.93
CA GLY A 51 -21.26 -2.35 -7.37
C GLY A 51 -20.76 -0.95 -7.79
N ILE A 52 -21.35 0.11 -7.23
CA ILE A 52 -20.95 1.49 -7.50
C ILE A 52 -19.52 1.75 -7.00
N ILE A 53 -19.19 1.34 -5.77
CA ILE A 53 -17.84 1.49 -5.22
C ILE A 53 -16.82 0.70 -6.05
N GLY A 54 -17.16 -0.49 -6.52
CA GLY A 54 -16.30 -1.30 -7.39
C GLY A 54 -15.95 -0.59 -8.71
N ILE A 55 -16.93 0.01 -9.37
CA ILE A 55 -16.72 0.76 -10.62
C ILE A 55 -15.81 1.97 -10.35
N VAL A 56 -16.13 2.79 -9.35
CA VAL A 56 -15.35 4.00 -9.03
C VAL A 56 -13.92 3.65 -8.57
N ALA A 57 -13.76 2.60 -7.77
CA ALA A 57 -12.46 2.10 -7.35
C ALA A 57 -11.62 1.62 -8.55
N SER A 58 -12.24 0.93 -9.51
CA SER A 58 -11.52 0.46 -10.71
C SER A 58 -11.00 1.61 -11.58
N MET A 59 -11.66 2.77 -11.58
CA MET A 59 -11.18 3.96 -12.29
C MET A 59 -10.10 4.74 -11.51
N THR A 60 -10.13 4.69 -10.17
CA THR A 60 -9.25 5.51 -9.32
C THR A 60 -7.99 4.80 -8.84
N LEU A 61 -8.08 3.50 -8.54
CA LEU A 61 -6.94 2.70 -8.06
C LEU A 61 -5.77 2.67 -9.06
N PRO A 62 -5.97 2.49 -10.37
CA PRO A 62 -4.85 2.45 -11.31
C PRO A 62 -4.10 3.79 -11.34
N ALA A 63 -4.81 4.91 -11.44
CA ALA A 63 -4.20 6.23 -11.49
C ALA A 63 -3.44 6.59 -10.20
N LEU A 64 -3.99 6.19 -9.04
CA LEU A 64 -3.35 6.40 -7.75
C LEU A 64 -2.09 5.54 -7.58
N ILE A 65 -2.15 4.26 -7.97
CA ILE A 65 -1.02 3.35 -7.93
C ILE A 65 0.12 3.86 -8.81
N HIS A 66 -0.16 4.22 -10.07
CA HIS A 66 0.86 4.76 -10.97
C HIS A 66 1.50 6.04 -10.45
N LYS A 67 0.71 6.96 -9.87
CA LYS A 67 1.25 8.20 -9.29
C LYS A 67 2.08 7.96 -8.03
N ASN A 68 1.70 6.98 -7.21
CA ASN A 68 2.41 6.66 -5.98
C ASN A 68 3.66 5.82 -6.21
N GLN A 69 3.72 4.99 -7.24
CA GLN A 69 4.91 4.20 -7.57
C GLN A 69 6.16 5.06 -7.76
N ASN A 70 6.04 6.15 -8.53
CA ASN A 70 7.17 7.06 -8.76
C ASN A 70 7.63 7.75 -7.46
N LYS A 71 6.68 8.20 -6.64
CA LYS A 71 6.99 8.81 -5.34
C LYS A 71 7.60 7.82 -4.35
N ALA A 72 7.11 6.58 -4.34
CA ALA A 72 7.64 5.51 -3.52
C ALA A 72 9.07 5.18 -3.94
N LEU A 73 9.35 5.09 -5.24
CA LEU A 73 10.70 4.88 -5.77
C LEU A 73 11.65 6.03 -5.39
N GLU A 74 11.22 7.28 -5.56
CA GLU A 74 12.02 8.45 -5.18
C GLU A 74 12.32 8.45 -3.67
N ALA A 75 11.32 8.16 -2.84
CA ALA A 75 11.49 8.08 -1.38
C ALA A 75 12.43 6.94 -0.98
N ALA A 76 12.32 5.77 -1.63
CA ALA A 76 13.19 4.63 -1.41
C ALA A 76 14.65 4.96 -1.80
N LEU A 77 14.87 5.57 -2.96
CA LEU A 77 16.20 5.97 -3.40
C LEU A 77 16.83 6.99 -2.44
N LYS A 78 16.09 8.01 -2.00
CA LYS A 78 16.57 9.00 -1.03
C LYS A 78 16.91 8.37 0.31
N LYS A 79 16.10 7.41 0.77
CA LYS A 79 16.37 6.66 2.00
C LYS A 79 17.67 5.87 1.89
N ASN A 80 17.85 5.10 0.83
CA ASN A 80 19.05 4.30 0.61
C ASN A 80 20.29 5.19 0.48
N TYR A 81 20.19 6.29 -0.28
CA TYR A 81 21.25 7.28 -0.39
C TYR A 81 21.64 7.85 0.97
N SER A 82 20.66 8.21 1.81
CA SER A 82 20.92 8.72 3.16
C SER A 82 21.58 7.68 4.06
N ALA A 83 21.13 6.42 4.01
CA ALA A 83 21.72 5.33 4.79
C ALA A 83 23.19 5.08 4.39
N ILE A 84 23.48 5.05 3.09
CA ILE A 84 24.84 4.86 2.57
C ILE A 84 25.72 6.07 2.92
N SER A 85 25.23 7.30 2.77
CA SER A 85 25.97 8.51 3.16
C SER A 85 26.33 8.48 4.64
N GLN A 86 25.38 8.13 5.52
CA GLN A 86 25.62 8.01 6.95
C GLN A 86 26.67 6.94 7.25
N ALA A 87 26.66 5.81 6.55
CA ALA A 87 27.68 4.77 6.70
C ALA A 87 29.08 5.26 6.29
N LEU A 88 29.19 6.05 5.22
CA LEU A 88 30.45 6.66 4.79
C LEU A 88 30.95 7.72 5.79
N ASP A 89 30.05 8.54 6.33
CA ASP A 89 30.38 9.52 7.36
C ASP A 89 30.85 8.84 8.66
N MET A 90 30.19 7.75 9.06
CA MET A 90 30.61 6.94 10.21
C MET A 90 31.98 6.30 9.99
N TYR A 91 32.26 5.82 8.78
CA TYR A 91 33.57 5.31 8.43
C TYR A 91 34.63 6.41 8.58
N GLN A 92 34.40 7.58 7.97
CA GLN A 92 35.32 8.71 8.06
C GLN A 92 35.55 9.16 9.51
N ALA A 93 34.51 9.14 10.34
CA ALA A 93 34.63 9.49 11.76
C ALA A 93 35.49 8.49 12.56
N GLN A 94 35.53 7.21 12.16
CA GLN A 94 36.32 6.17 12.83
C GLN A 94 37.75 6.07 12.33
N THR A 95 37.95 6.16 11.01
CA THR A 95 39.28 6.00 10.39
C THR A 95 40.03 7.32 10.23
N GLY A 96 39.33 8.46 10.29
CA GLY A 96 39.88 9.78 10.03
C GLY A 96 39.99 10.12 8.54
N GLU A 97 39.73 9.16 7.64
CA GLU A 97 39.90 9.32 6.20
C GLU A 97 38.63 8.98 5.42
N ARG A 98 38.40 9.70 4.32
CA ARG A 98 37.32 9.38 3.39
C ARG A 98 37.73 8.23 2.48
N ILE A 99 36.76 7.38 2.14
CA ILE A 99 36.96 6.34 1.12
C ILE A 99 37.30 7.03 -0.20
N LYS A 100 38.48 6.73 -0.75
CA LYS A 100 38.88 7.13 -2.10
C LYS A 100 39.00 5.92 -3.01
N ALA A 101 38.68 6.11 -4.28
CA ALA A 101 38.88 5.09 -5.29
C ALA A 101 40.38 4.83 -5.49
N GLY A 102 40.77 3.55 -5.56
CA GLY A 102 42.16 3.12 -5.68
C GLY A 102 42.92 2.93 -4.37
N GLU A 103 42.43 3.44 -3.24
CA GLU A 103 43.02 3.17 -1.90
C GLU A 103 42.45 1.89 -1.26
N ILE A 104 41.26 1.48 -1.67
CA ILE A 104 40.56 0.29 -1.17
C ILE A 104 40.44 -0.73 -2.30
N GLU A 105 40.92 -1.95 -2.06
CA GLU A 105 40.73 -3.06 -3.01
C GLU A 105 39.24 -3.26 -3.32
N GLY A 106 38.92 -3.57 -4.58
CA GLY A 106 37.55 -3.66 -5.13
C GLY A 106 36.55 -4.31 -4.17
N ARG A 107 36.91 -5.51 -3.70
CA ARG A 107 36.07 -6.36 -2.85
C ARG A 107 36.03 -5.98 -1.37
N MET A 108 36.99 -5.16 -0.90
CA MET A 108 37.07 -4.77 0.52
C MET A 108 36.05 -3.69 0.89
N LEU A 109 35.62 -2.89 -0.10
CA LEU A 109 34.59 -1.88 0.08
C LEU A 109 33.27 -2.50 0.60
N LYS A 110 32.92 -3.70 0.12
CA LYS A 110 31.75 -4.45 0.56
C LYS A 110 31.78 -4.71 2.06
N THR A 111 32.88 -5.28 2.56
CA THR A 111 33.07 -5.62 3.98
C THR A 111 32.99 -4.39 4.87
N VAL A 112 33.57 -3.27 4.43
CA VAL A 112 33.50 -1.99 5.15
C VAL A 112 32.06 -1.51 5.25
N LEU A 113 31.33 -1.44 4.13
CA LEU A 113 29.96 -0.94 4.12
C LEU A 113 28.99 -1.85 4.88
N MET A 114 29.14 -3.17 4.77
CA MET A 114 28.31 -4.14 5.51
C MET A 114 28.39 -3.95 7.03
N LYS A 115 29.57 -3.58 7.57
CA LYS A 115 29.76 -3.30 9.01
C LYS A 115 28.87 -2.17 9.50
N TYR A 116 28.71 -1.11 8.71
CA TYR A 116 27.94 0.08 9.10
C TYR A 116 26.46 -0.02 8.72
N LEU A 117 26.15 -0.68 7.60
CA LEU A 117 24.77 -0.80 7.06
C LEU A 117 23.97 -1.97 7.65
N LYS A 118 24.59 -2.83 8.49
CA LYS A 118 23.96 -4.00 9.11
C LYS A 118 23.25 -4.89 8.06
N SER A 119 24.00 -5.30 7.04
CA SER A 119 23.48 -6.16 5.96
C SER A 119 22.82 -7.44 6.50
N VAL A 120 21.68 -7.82 5.93
CA VAL A 120 20.95 -9.06 6.28
C VAL A 120 21.49 -10.27 5.53
N ARG A 121 21.92 -10.07 4.27
CA ARG A 121 22.44 -11.15 3.43
C ARG A 121 23.63 -10.65 2.64
N ASP A 122 24.74 -11.39 2.74
CA ASP A 122 25.85 -11.27 1.80
C ASP A 122 25.55 -12.15 0.59
N CYS A 123 25.59 -11.56 -0.60
CA CYS A 123 25.30 -12.25 -1.85
C CYS A 123 26.58 -12.66 -2.60
N GLY A 124 27.74 -12.53 -1.95
CA GLY A 124 29.03 -12.85 -2.53
C GLY A 124 29.45 -11.89 -3.66
N PRO A 125 30.58 -12.17 -4.32
CA PRO A 125 30.84 -11.66 -5.66
C PRO A 125 29.82 -12.27 -6.64
N SER A 126 29.47 -11.55 -7.71
CA SER A 126 28.35 -11.85 -8.64
C SER A 126 28.38 -13.23 -9.36
N PHE A 127 29.30 -14.14 -9.00
CA PHE A 127 29.58 -15.38 -9.72
C PHE A 127 29.65 -16.68 -8.88
N ILE A 128 29.55 -16.65 -7.54
CA ILE A 128 29.64 -17.88 -6.71
C ILE A 128 28.59 -17.83 -5.57
N GLU A 129 27.79 -18.91 -5.47
CA GLU A 129 26.71 -19.26 -4.50
C GLU A 129 26.19 -18.18 -3.51
N ASN A 130 24.86 -18.05 -3.45
CA ASN A 130 24.04 -16.99 -2.78
C ASN A 130 23.70 -15.78 -3.67
N VAL A 131 23.30 -16.05 -4.91
CA VAL A 131 22.93 -15.05 -5.90
C VAL A 131 21.72 -14.22 -5.44
N CYS A 132 21.92 -12.90 -5.25
CA CYS A 132 20.82 -11.95 -5.06
C CYS A 132 20.33 -11.34 -6.38
N ILE A 133 21.12 -11.50 -7.45
CA ILE A 133 20.84 -10.96 -8.77
C ILE A 133 21.14 -12.05 -9.81
N GLU A 134 20.09 -12.65 -10.36
CA GLU A 134 20.17 -13.70 -11.38
C GLU A 134 20.57 -13.13 -12.76
N ASP A 135 21.75 -12.51 -12.86
CA ASP A 135 22.30 -11.97 -14.10
C ASP A 135 23.42 -12.89 -14.58
N TYR A 136 23.09 -14.08 -15.06
CA TYR A 136 24.02 -14.98 -15.78
C TYR A 136 23.66 -15.04 -17.26
N GLU A 137 24.61 -15.41 -18.11
CA GLU A 137 24.45 -15.37 -19.57
C GLU A 137 23.23 -16.16 -20.09
N SER A 138 22.87 -17.24 -19.37
CA SER A 138 21.73 -18.12 -19.65
C SER A 138 20.46 -17.77 -18.87
N SER A 139 20.44 -16.68 -18.11
CA SER A 139 19.28 -16.26 -17.33
C SER A 139 18.23 -15.57 -18.22
N PRO A 140 16.94 -15.94 -18.13
CA PRO A 140 15.87 -15.21 -18.80
C PRO A 140 15.69 -13.79 -18.24
N LYS A 141 16.31 -13.47 -17.10
CA LYS A 141 16.24 -12.18 -16.40
C LYS A 141 17.49 -11.32 -16.56
N ARG A 142 18.28 -11.56 -17.62
CA ARG A 142 19.49 -10.78 -17.88
C ARG A 142 19.17 -9.28 -18.00
N TYR A 143 19.87 -8.45 -17.25
CA TYR A 143 19.59 -7.01 -17.24
C TYR A 143 19.95 -6.42 -18.59
N LYS A 144 19.13 -5.47 -19.05
CA LYS A 144 19.37 -4.73 -20.27
C LYS A 144 19.74 -3.29 -19.95
N THR A 145 20.51 -2.69 -20.84
CA THR A 145 20.78 -1.26 -20.80
C THR A 145 19.46 -0.48 -20.91
N PHE A 146 19.44 0.76 -20.42
CA PHE A 146 18.23 1.61 -20.42
C PHE A 146 17.59 1.75 -21.82
N ASN A 147 18.40 1.74 -22.88
CA ASN A 147 17.96 1.79 -24.27
C ASN A 147 17.52 0.41 -24.83
N ASN A 148 17.52 -0.66 -24.05
CA ASN A 148 17.10 -2.01 -24.43
C ASN A 148 17.89 -2.62 -25.61
N THR A 149 19.07 -2.07 -25.94
CA THR A 149 19.89 -2.49 -27.10
C THR A 149 20.95 -3.51 -26.74
N GLN A 150 21.45 -3.49 -25.50
CA GLN A 150 22.53 -4.35 -25.04
C GLN A 150 22.18 -4.98 -23.70
N TYR A 151 22.77 -6.15 -23.44
CA TYR A 151 22.76 -6.73 -22.11
C TYR A 151 23.82 -6.07 -21.24
N PHE A 152 23.51 -5.92 -19.96
CA PHE A 152 24.43 -5.43 -18.97
C PHE A 152 25.66 -6.35 -18.91
N ARG A 153 26.87 -5.77 -18.85
CA ARG A 153 28.10 -6.56 -18.71
C ARG A 153 28.28 -6.87 -17.22
N GLN A 154 28.23 -8.16 -16.88
CA GLN A 154 28.32 -8.64 -15.50
C GLN A 154 29.63 -8.21 -14.79
N ASN A 155 30.70 -7.98 -15.55
CA ASN A 155 32.00 -7.55 -15.04
C ASN A 155 32.08 -6.05 -14.66
N LEU A 156 30.98 -5.29 -14.80
CA LEU A 156 30.93 -3.87 -14.41
C LEU A 156 30.36 -3.67 -13.00
N LEU A 157 29.95 -4.74 -12.31
CA LEU A 157 29.33 -4.73 -10.98
C LEU A 157 29.61 -6.06 -10.25
N ASP A 158 30.85 -6.53 -10.23
CA ASP A 158 31.23 -7.83 -9.65
C ASP A 158 31.95 -7.74 -8.29
N ASP A 159 32.24 -6.54 -7.83
CA ASP A 159 32.99 -6.28 -6.60
C ASP A 159 32.20 -6.56 -5.31
N GLY A 160 30.87 -6.49 -5.36
CA GLY A 160 30.06 -6.95 -4.25
C GLY A 160 28.57 -6.66 -4.35
N VAL A 161 27.77 -7.62 -3.91
CA VAL A 161 26.31 -7.48 -3.77
C VAL A 161 25.90 -7.89 -2.35
N PHE A 162 25.04 -7.10 -1.72
CA PHE A 162 24.46 -7.44 -0.42
C PHE A 162 23.06 -6.82 -0.23
N VAL A 163 22.28 -7.38 0.69
CA VAL A 163 20.90 -6.94 0.98
C VAL A 163 20.82 -6.29 2.36
N LEU A 164 20.14 -5.15 2.45
CA LEU A 164 19.88 -4.41 3.69
C LEU A 164 18.63 -4.95 4.43
N PRO A 165 18.44 -4.57 5.72
CA PRO A 165 17.27 -4.98 6.51
C PRO A 165 15.90 -4.58 5.95
N ASP A 166 15.86 -3.57 5.08
CA ASP A 166 14.65 -3.13 4.44
C ASP A 166 14.34 -3.85 3.11
N GLY A 167 15.17 -4.84 2.75
CA GLY A 167 15.04 -5.61 1.51
C GLY A 167 15.71 -4.96 0.30
N SER A 168 16.31 -3.78 0.44
CA SER A 168 17.04 -3.17 -0.65
C SER A 168 18.36 -3.90 -0.94
N THR A 169 18.66 -4.11 -2.22
CA THR A 169 19.90 -4.72 -2.71
C THR A 169 20.88 -3.63 -3.10
N VAL A 170 22.06 -3.62 -2.49
CA VAL A 170 23.16 -2.73 -2.83
C VAL A 170 24.18 -3.49 -3.67
N ILE A 171 24.58 -2.86 -4.77
CA ILE A 171 25.55 -3.37 -5.72
C ILE A 171 26.71 -2.38 -5.77
N LEU A 172 27.92 -2.91 -5.67
CA LEU A 172 29.16 -2.14 -5.67
C LEU A 172 29.99 -2.48 -6.88
N GLU A 173 30.58 -1.43 -7.44
CA GLU A 173 31.66 -1.51 -8.41
C GLU A 173 32.77 -0.56 -7.95
N ASN A 174 33.95 -1.12 -7.84
CA ASN A 174 35.16 -0.44 -7.42
C ASN A 174 36.32 -1.00 -8.25
N SER A 175 36.28 -0.69 -9.55
CA SER A 175 37.33 -1.00 -10.51
C SER A 175 38.72 -0.63 -9.97
N ASN A 176 39.46 -1.63 -9.49
CA ASN A 176 40.81 -1.46 -9.01
C ASN A 176 41.79 -1.67 -10.16
N VAL A 177 42.18 -0.59 -10.83
CA VAL A 177 43.15 -0.68 -11.92
C VAL A 177 44.12 0.49 -11.86
N ASN A 178 45.10 0.47 -10.95
CA ASN A 178 46.41 1.14 -11.09
C ASN A 178 46.49 2.57 -11.70
N VAL A 179 45.45 3.39 -11.58
CA VAL A 179 45.45 4.78 -12.05
C VAL A 179 44.80 5.66 -11.01
N ASN A 180 45.35 6.86 -10.85
CA ASN A 180 44.85 7.98 -10.04
C ASN A 180 43.45 8.50 -10.44
N SER A 181 42.63 7.64 -11.05
CA SER A 181 41.32 7.89 -11.66
C SER A 181 40.38 6.69 -11.46
N GLY A 182 40.48 5.97 -10.34
CA GLY A 182 39.47 4.97 -10.00
C GLY A 182 38.10 5.63 -9.81
N SER A 183 37.03 4.93 -10.16
CA SER A 183 35.66 5.35 -9.86
C SER A 183 34.99 4.28 -9.01
N ILE A 184 34.31 4.71 -7.94
CA ILE A 184 33.45 3.85 -7.13
C ILE A 184 32.01 4.13 -7.55
N TYR A 185 31.30 3.10 -8.00
CA TYR A 185 29.87 3.16 -8.27
C TYR A 185 29.11 2.34 -7.23
N ILE A 186 28.08 2.97 -6.66
CA ILE A 186 27.19 2.34 -5.69
C ILE A 186 25.77 2.44 -6.25
N SER A 187 25.15 1.29 -6.47
CA SER A 187 23.78 1.18 -6.96
C SER A 187 22.90 0.56 -5.88
N ALA A 188 21.69 1.07 -5.70
CA ALA A 188 20.71 0.51 -4.77
C ALA A 188 19.40 0.21 -5.50
N LEU A 189 18.95 -1.03 -5.42
CA LEU A 189 17.71 -1.54 -5.99
C LEU A 189 16.76 -1.94 -4.85
N MET A 190 15.46 -1.74 -5.04
CA MET A 190 14.41 -2.14 -4.08
C MET A 190 13.34 -2.96 -4.79
#